data_AF-A0A1F9MJJ7-F1
#
_entry.id   AF-A0A1F9MJJ7-F1
#
_cell.length_a   1.000
_cell.length_b   1.000
_cell.length_c   1.000
_cell.angle_alpha   90.00
_cell.angle_beta   90.00
_cell.angle_gamma   90.00
#
_symmetry.space_group_name_H-M   'P 1'
#
loop_
_entity.id
_entity.type
_entity.pdbx_description
1 polymer ?
#
loop_
_entity_poly.entity_id
_entity_poly.type
_entity_poly.pdbx_seq_one_letter_code
_entity_poly.pdbx_strand_id
1 'polypeptide(L)'
;MKRILLLAFTSCMLLAALNGCGGGDDDSSTPTPTPAPSTSTVTGSVYAAPVNGASVVVKDVNGNIVAGPVTTAADGTYAINIPTSALSGDLRIEATGGTFTDEATGAPGIMAGRLTAYTAGGTLGAGSAVHLDPSSTIVHDLVITGLFPIVADAKTRFSGVFGYSPNTSIAPQDPDSPLTGDSNAPRRLAGLRAAAFSRIANDLGLTPEEQFDLIKAMAKDLSDGAAADGLYNGAAIEIVPGNNLPANWKTQFETAMTAMANVRLTNSYRVTYLPGMGMMAPKEGKSQFQIRVEKHDNTPAAGLALKIKPMMHMNDGKNHSTPVDIVSESSTTPGTYDCTAYYLMASGPTMGFWDMKVDITDGITTESTMFFPPVGMVMGAKPRATLKGVNDLIVGTPPEKRSYFLFNDGLMSGMGGNYTFKLFMATKESMMSYPAVGIGTTLNNEQTPPTPWVVNSITLEASTDNATWFPAIEGAVKGHWSIANLPGLVIGVPATIYVRLTVNGEVKTDNAGLAYATFTVTPM
;
A
#
# COMPACT_ATOMS: atom_id res chain seq x y z
N MET A 1 -3.73 -44.76 -4.20
CA MET A 1 -4.42 -45.53 -3.15
C MET A 1 -5.28 -44.57 -2.34
N LYS A 2 -6.60 -44.77 -2.34
CA LYS A 2 -7.60 -43.87 -1.73
C LYS A 2 -7.58 -44.00 -0.20
N ARG A 3 -7.61 -42.89 0.53
CA ARG A 3 -8.08 -42.86 1.92
C ARG A 3 -9.11 -41.74 2.09
N ILE A 4 -10.33 -42.19 2.34
CA ILE A 4 -11.51 -41.45 2.74
C ILE A 4 -11.45 -41.34 4.27
N LEU A 5 -11.62 -40.15 4.84
CA LEU A 5 -11.91 -39.99 6.27
C LEU A 5 -13.17 -39.14 6.44
N LEU A 6 -14.19 -39.79 6.98
CA LEU A 6 -15.53 -39.30 7.28
C LEU A 6 -15.49 -38.79 8.73
N LEU A 7 -15.80 -37.51 8.98
CA LEU A 7 -16.00 -37.00 10.35
C LEU A 7 -17.49 -37.08 10.71
N ALA A 8 -17.80 -37.84 11.76
CA ALA A 8 -19.11 -37.94 12.37
C ALA A 8 -19.33 -36.80 13.37
N PHE A 9 -20.48 -36.12 13.24
CA PHE A 9 -20.97 -35.07 14.12
C PHE A 9 -21.82 -35.72 15.22
N THR A 10 -21.37 -35.69 16.47
CA THR A 10 -22.15 -36.21 17.61
C THR A 10 -22.70 -35.05 18.42
N SER A 11 -23.99 -34.79 18.18
CA SER A 11 -24.87 -33.96 19.02
C SER A 11 -25.21 -34.74 20.30
N CYS A 12 -25.10 -34.11 21.47
CA CYS A 12 -25.56 -34.66 22.74
C CYS A 12 -26.38 -33.60 23.48
N MET A 13 -27.70 -33.63 23.25
CA MET A 13 -28.72 -33.14 24.19
C MET A 13 -28.96 -34.24 25.22
N LEU A 14 -28.99 -33.92 26.53
CA LEU A 14 -29.80 -34.70 27.46
C LEU A 14 -30.21 -33.94 28.74
N LEU A 15 -31.53 -33.77 28.82
CA LEU A 15 -32.50 -33.85 29.93
C LEU A 15 -32.30 -33.12 31.27
N ALA A 16 -33.37 -32.37 31.56
CA ALA A 16 -33.83 -31.91 32.85
C ALA A 16 -34.29 -33.06 33.78
N ALA A 17 -34.10 -32.86 35.08
CA ALA A 17 -34.84 -33.54 36.14
C ALA A 17 -35.38 -32.48 37.11
N LEU A 18 -36.70 -32.36 37.16
CA LEU A 18 -37.46 -31.73 38.24
C LEU A 18 -37.62 -32.75 39.37
N ASN A 19 -37.40 -32.33 40.61
CA ASN A 19 -38.12 -32.80 41.80
C ASN A 19 -37.76 -31.92 43.01
N GLY A 20 -38.76 -31.61 43.84
CA GLY A 20 -38.53 -31.22 45.24
C GLY A 20 -39.24 -29.96 45.70
N CYS A 21 -40.54 -30.08 45.94
CA CYS A 21 -41.31 -29.17 46.79
C CYS A 21 -40.86 -29.30 48.26
N GLY A 22 -40.61 -28.18 48.93
CA GLY A 22 -40.33 -28.12 50.37
C GLY A 22 -40.41 -26.68 50.85
N GLY A 23 -41.53 -26.32 51.46
CA GLY A 23 -41.80 -24.99 52.00
C GLY A 23 -41.10 -24.73 53.33
N GLY A 24 -40.79 -23.47 53.56
CA GLY A 24 -40.34 -22.89 54.82
C GLY A 24 -40.37 -21.37 54.68
N ASP A 25 -41.31 -20.72 55.36
CA ASP A 25 -41.36 -19.26 55.53
C ASP A 25 -40.09 -18.80 56.24
N ASP A 26 -39.27 -17.99 55.56
CA ASP A 26 -38.29 -17.11 56.19
C ASP A 26 -38.21 -15.82 55.36
N ASP A 27 -38.58 -14.71 56.01
CA ASP A 27 -38.53 -13.35 55.52
C ASP A 27 -37.06 -12.94 55.34
N SER A 28 -36.52 -13.21 54.15
CA SER A 28 -35.16 -12.86 53.75
C SER A 28 -35.25 -12.19 52.39
N SER A 29 -35.19 -10.87 52.38
CA SER A 29 -35.00 -10.05 51.19
C SER A 29 -33.76 -10.54 50.44
N THR A 30 -33.97 -11.40 49.44
CA THR A 30 -32.92 -11.80 48.51
C THR A 30 -32.48 -10.54 47.76
N PRO A 31 -31.18 -10.17 47.79
CA PRO A 31 -30.71 -9.09 46.93
C PRO A 31 -30.94 -9.55 45.49
N THR A 32 -31.73 -8.78 44.74
CA THR A 32 -31.87 -8.96 43.29
C THR A 32 -30.45 -9.02 42.69
N PRO A 33 -30.10 -10.05 41.89
CA PRO A 33 -28.77 -10.11 41.31
C PRO A 33 -28.59 -8.87 40.44
N THR A 34 -27.62 -8.02 40.82
CA THR A 34 -27.21 -6.87 40.01
C THR A 34 -26.94 -7.37 38.60
N PRO A 35 -27.55 -6.77 37.56
CA PRO A 35 -27.30 -7.19 36.18
C PRO A 35 -25.79 -7.19 35.91
N ALA A 36 -25.27 -8.27 35.33
CA ALA A 36 -23.88 -8.31 34.90
C ALA A 36 -23.58 -7.07 34.05
N PRO A 37 -22.46 -6.35 34.28
CA PRO A 37 -22.16 -5.14 33.55
C PRO A 37 -22.12 -5.45 32.05
N SER A 38 -22.84 -4.67 31.25
CA SER A 38 -22.83 -4.81 29.81
C SER A 38 -21.42 -4.56 29.28
N THR A 39 -20.88 -5.51 28.52
CA THR A 39 -19.57 -5.41 27.88
C THR A 39 -19.70 -5.40 26.37
N SER A 40 -18.68 -4.90 25.68
CA SER A 40 -18.52 -5.03 24.23
C SER A 40 -17.21 -5.75 23.94
N THR A 41 -17.26 -6.75 23.06
CA THR A 41 -16.07 -7.44 22.60
C THR A 41 -15.33 -6.59 21.57
N VAL A 42 -14.08 -6.27 21.89
CA VAL A 42 -13.11 -5.66 20.99
C VAL A 42 -12.07 -6.71 20.63
N THR A 43 -11.77 -6.85 19.34
CA THR A 43 -10.73 -7.77 18.85
C THR A 43 -9.47 -6.99 18.49
N GLY A 44 -8.40 -7.71 18.16
CA GLY A 44 -7.18 -7.06 17.71
C GLY A 44 -6.05 -8.06 17.50
N SER A 45 -4.85 -7.51 17.30
CA SER A 45 -3.62 -8.29 17.30
C SER A 45 -2.47 -7.50 17.91
N VAL A 46 -1.45 -8.20 18.39
CA VAL A 46 -0.16 -7.64 18.83
C VAL A 46 0.89 -8.07 17.81
N TYR A 47 1.59 -7.10 17.22
CA TYR A 47 2.37 -7.31 16.01
C TYR A 47 3.69 -6.52 16.03
N ALA A 48 4.80 -7.20 16.32
CA ALA A 48 6.12 -6.85 15.78
C ALA A 48 6.24 -7.65 14.48
N ALA A 49 6.35 -8.97 14.61
CA ALA A 49 5.63 -9.98 13.83
C ALA A 49 4.45 -10.53 14.68
N PRO A 50 3.66 -11.54 14.27
CA PRO A 50 2.64 -12.14 15.14
C PRO A 50 3.19 -12.52 16.52
N VAL A 51 2.76 -11.82 17.58
CA VAL A 51 3.27 -12.05 18.94
C VAL A 51 2.41 -13.07 19.66
N ASN A 52 2.93 -14.27 19.85
CA ASN A 52 2.27 -15.37 20.55
C ASN A 52 2.40 -15.24 22.08
N GLY A 53 1.30 -15.38 22.81
CA GLY A 53 1.31 -15.46 24.27
C GLY A 53 1.51 -14.14 25.02
N ALA A 54 1.32 -13.00 24.39
CA ALA A 54 1.37 -11.69 25.05
C ALA A 54 0.14 -11.47 25.94
N SER A 55 0.33 -10.81 27.09
CA SER A 55 -0.73 -10.39 27.99
C SER A 55 -1.25 -9.02 27.60
N VAL A 56 -2.54 -8.92 27.26
CA VAL A 56 -3.21 -7.69 26.80
C VAL A 56 -4.17 -7.18 27.86
N VAL A 57 -4.01 -5.92 28.24
CA VAL A 57 -4.89 -5.20 29.18
C VAL A 57 -5.41 -3.90 28.57
N VAL A 58 -6.57 -3.45 29.01
CA VAL A 58 -7.12 -2.13 28.68
C VAL A 58 -7.07 -1.25 29.92
N LYS A 59 -6.52 -0.06 29.79
CA LYS A 59 -6.40 0.94 30.85
C LYS A 59 -7.15 2.23 30.50
N ASP A 60 -7.62 2.94 31.51
CA ASP A 60 -8.13 4.31 31.36
C ASP A 60 -6.97 5.33 31.28
N VAL A 61 -7.30 6.62 31.12
CA VAL A 61 -6.31 7.71 31.08
C VAL A 61 -5.52 7.89 32.39
N ASN A 62 -6.06 7.41 33.50
CA ASN A 62 -5.41 7.47 34.82
C ASN A 62 -4.51 6.24 35.06
N GLY A 63 -4.51 5.27 34.13
CA GLY A 63 -3.73 4.04 34.22
C GLY A 63 -4.43 2.89 34.95
N ASN A 64 -5.70 3.04 35.36
CA ASN A 64 -6.46 1.96 35.99
C ASN A 64 -6.82 0.90 34.95
N ILE A 65 -6.70 -0.38 35.31
CA ILE A 65 -7.13 -1.48 34.44
C ILE A 65 -8.65 -1.52 34.40
N VAL A 66 -9.19 -1.45 33.18
CA VAL A 66 -10.62 -1.46 32.88
C VAL A 66 -11.07 -2.84 32.37
N ALA A 67 -10.18 -3.55 31.67
CA ALA A 67 -10.44 -4.90 31.16
C ALA A 67 -9.14 -5.71 30.99
N GLY A 68 -9.26 -7.04 30.98
CA GLY A 68 -8.15 -7.98 30.85
C GLY A 68 -7.61 -8.47 32.21
N PRO A 69 -6.49 -9.20 32.22
CA PRO A 69 -5.68 -9.58 31.05
C PRO A 69 -6.34 -10.65 30.17
N VAL A 70 -6.04 -10.62 28.87
CA VAL A 70 -6.25 -11.75 27.94
C VAL A 70 -4.94 -12.11 27.26
N THR A 71 -4.81 -13.32 26.73
CA THR A 71 -3.58 -13.80 26.10
C THR A 71 -3.73 -13.85 24.58
N THR A 72 -2.73 -13.39 23.83
CA THR A 72 -2.74 -13.50 22.37
C THR A 72 -2.57 -14.95 21.90
N ALA A 73 -3.23 -15.29 20.80
CA ALA A 73 -3.05 -16.56 20.10
C ALA A 73 -1.74 -16.58 19.29
N ALA A 74 -1.44 -17.73 18.67
CA ALA A 74 -0.21 -17.93 17.88
C ALA A 74 -0.08 -17.00 16.67
N ASP A 75 -1.21 -16.52 16.13
CA ASP A 75 -1.26 -15.52 15.05
C ASP A 75 -1.25 -14.07 15.58
N GLY A 76 -0.99 -13.89 16.88
CA GLY A 76 -0.95 -12.60 17.56
C GLY A 76 -2.32 -12.02 17.88
N THR A 77 -3.42 -12.68 17.53
CA THR A 77 -4.77 -12.13 17.73
C THR A 77 -5.24 -12.22 19.18
N TYR A 78 -6.12 -11.31 19.58
CA TYR A 78 -6.81 -11.34 20.87
C TYR A 78 -8.26 -10.89 20.75
N ALA A 79 -9.07 -11.23 21.76
CA ALA A 79 -10.41 -10.71 21.97
C ALA A 79 -10.60 -10.37 23.45
N ILE A 80 -11.09 -9.17 23.74
CA ILE A 80 -11.26 -8.66 25.10
C ILE A 80 -12.63 -8.01 25.28
N ASN A 81 -13.27 -8.28 26.41
CA ASN A 81 -14.58 -7.72 26.74
C ASN A 81 -14.38 -6.45 27.59
N ILE A 82 -14.73 -5.30 27.02
CA ILE A 82 -14.60 -3.99 27.68
C ILE A 82 -15.97 -3.56 28.23
N PRO A 83 -16.07 -3.13 29.50
CA PRO A 83 -17.28 -2.52 30.03
C PRO A 83 -17.78 -1.37 29.16
N THR A 84 -19.06 -1.41 28.77
CA THR A 84 -19.68 -0.38 27.91
C THR A 84 -19.63 1.02 28.50
N SER A 85 -19.64 1.13 29.84
CA SER A 85 -19.46 2.40 30.55
C SER A 85 -18.11 3.07 30.27
N ALA A 86 -17.07 2.28 30.02
CA ALA A 86 -15.72 2.78 29.77
C ALA A 86 -15.48 3.18 28.31
N LEU A 87 -16.31 2.73 27.36
CA LEU A 87 -16.14 3.02 25.93
C LEU A 87 -16.30 4.51 25.59
N SER A 88 -16.96 5.27 26.45
CA SER A 88 -17.11 6.73 26.30
C SER A 88 -15.83 7.51 26.61
N GLY A 89 -14.91 6.91 27.39
CA GLY A 89 -13.64 7.51 27.76
C GLY A 89 -12.49 7.08 26.86
N ASP A 90 -11.42 7.84 26.89
CA ASP A 90 -10.17 7.47 26.22
C ASP A 90 -9.57 6.21 26.86
N LEU A 91 -9.15 5.27 26.02
CA LEU A 91 -8.64 3.97 26.44
C LEU A 91 -7.24 3.74 25.86
N ARG A 92 -6.42 3.02 26.63
CA ARG A 92 -5.07 2.57 26.27
C ARG A 92 -5.07 1.05 26.29
N ILE A 93 -4.76 0.43 25.17
CA ILE A 93 -4.57 -1.01 25.09
C ILE A 93 -3.08 -1.28 25.15
N GLU A 94 -2.65 -2.14 26.06
CA GLU A 94 -1.24 -2.43 26.32
C GLU A 94 -1.02 -3.94 26.30
N ALA A 95 0.00 -4.35 25.55
CA ALA A 95 0.47 -5.72 25.48
C ALA A 95 1.90 -5.83 26.02
N THR A 96 2.15 -6.87 26.80
CA THR A 96 3.48 -7.18 27.36
C THR A 96 3.77 -8.68 27.34
N GLY A 97 5.04 -9.06 27.19
CA GLY A 97 5.46 -10.45 27.11
C GLY A 97 5.07 -11.13 25.80
N GLY A 98 5.15 -12.46 25.78
CA GLY A 98 4.98 -13.25 24.55
C GLY A 98 6.25 -13.30 23.71
N THR A 99 6.18 -14.04 22.60
CA THR A 99 7.32 -14.20 21.68
C THR A 99 6.91 -14.09 20.22
N PHE A 100 7.86 -13.73 19.35
CA PHE A 100 7.66 -13.62 17.91
C PHE A 100 8.90 -14.10 17.14
N THR A 101 8.76 -14.19 15.81
CA THR A 101 9.89 -14.41 14.90
C THR A 101 10.30 -13.07 14.32
N ASP A 102 11.55 -12.66 14.53
CA ASP A 102 12.07 -11.39 14.06
C ASP A 102 12.17 -11.35 12.53
N GLU A 103 11.63 -10.31 11.91
CA GLU A 103 11.50 -10.24 10.46
C GLU A 103 12.79 -9.86 9.73
N ALA A 104 13.70 -9.15 10.40
CA ALA A 104 14.99 -8.80 9.81
C ALA A 104 15.95 -9.99 9.78
N THR A 105 15.96 -10.80 10.84
CA THR A 105 16.92 -11.91 11.02
C THR A 105 16.33 -13.30 10.80
N GLY A 106 15.00 -13.44 10.87
CA GLY A 106 14.31 -14.74 10.87
C GLY A 106 14.43 -15.51 12.19
N ALA A 107 15.01 -14.91 13.24
CA ALA A 107 15.23 -15.57 14.52
C ALA A 107 13.89 -15.81 15.25
N PRO A 108 13.51 -17.06 15.57
CA PRO A 108 12.27 -17.34 16.28
C PRO A 108 12.43 -17.19 17.80
N GLY A 109 11.33 -16.96 18.50
CA GLY A 109 11.28 -17.01 19.97
C GLY A 109 11.82 -15.76 20.67
N ILE A 110 11.93 -14.65 19.95
CA ILE A 110 12.33 -13.35 20.49
C ILE A 110 11.26 -12.86 21.46
N MET A 111 11.68 -12.39 22.64
CA MET A 111 10.75 -11.89 23.64
C MET A 111 10.20 -10.52 23.24
N ALA A 112 8.89 -10.39 23.16
CA ALA A 112 8.27 -9.12 22.84
C ALA A 112 8.31 -8.14 24.03
N GLY A 113 8.64 -6.89 23.75
CA GLY A 113 8.56 -5.79 24.69
C GLY A 113 7.14 -5.22 24.80
N ARG A 114 7.04 -3.97 25.25
CA ARG A 114 5.75 -3.28 25.37
C ARG A 114 5.29 -2.78 24.00
N LEU A 115 4.09 -3.17 23.58
CA LEU A 115 3.37 -2.57 22.46
C LEU A 115 2.05 -1.98 22.97
N THR A 116 1.63 -0.84 22.42
CA THR A 116 0.45 -0.10 22.89
C THR A 116 -0.33 0.53 21.74
N ALA A 117 -1.60 0.82 21.99
CA ALA A 117 -2.43 1.64 21.12
C ALA A 117 -3.31 2.58 21.96
N TYR A 118 -3.52 3.79 21.45
CA TYR A 118 -4.45 4.76 22.01
C TYR A 118 -5.75 4.79 21.20
N THR A 119 -6.89 4.76 21.89
CA THR A 119 -8.21 4.89 21.27
C THR A 119 -9.00 5.99 21.96
N ALA A 120 -9.45 6.97 21.17
CA ALA A 120 -10.26 8.06 21.70
C ALA A 120 -11.64 7.58 22.17
N GLY A 121 -12.19 8.25 23.17
CA GLY A 121 -13.50 7.97 23.72
C GLY A 121 -14.60 8.02 22.68
N GLY A 122 -15.52 7.07 22.77
CA GLY A 122 -16.65 6.91 21.85
C GLY A 122 -16.29 6.32 20.48
N THR A 123 -15.03 5.94 20.23
CA THR A 123 -14.61 5.33 18.94
C THR A 123 -14.71 3.81 18.91
N LEU A 124 -14.81 3.16 20.07
CA LEU A 124 -14.93 1.71 20.19
C LEU A 124 -16.38 1.29 20.45
N GLY A 125 -16.77 0.17 19.86
CA GLY A 125 -18.07 -0.48 20.05
C GLY A 125 -17.99 -1.98 19.75
N ALA A 126 -19.15 -2.64 19.72
CA ALA A 126 -19.21 -4.05 19.37
C ALA A 126 -18.66 -4.30 17.95
N GLY A 127 -17.69 -5.20 17.84
CA GLY A 127 -17.05 -5.54 16.57
C GLY A 127 -15.91 -4.60 16.15
N SER A 128 -15.54 -3.62 16.98
CA SER A 128 -14.32 -2.85 16.77
C SER A 128 -13.08 -3.74 16.87
N ALA A 129 -12.06 -3.39 16.09
CA ALA A 129 -10.75 -4.04 16.13
C ALA A 129 -9.64 -3.00 16.37
N VAL A 130 -8.69 -3.33 17.24
CA VAL A 130 -7.55 -2.47 17.59
C VAL A 130 -6.26 -3.28 17.57
N HIS A 131 -5.38 -2.95 16.64
CA HIS A 131 -4.10 -3.62 16.43
C HIS A 131 -2.95 -2.81 17.04
N LEU A 132 -2.07 -3.49 17.77
CA LEU A 132 -0.93 -2.92 18.49
C LEU A 132 0.33 -3.27 17.72
N ASP A 133 1.05 -2.25 17.27
CA ASP A 133 2.28 -2.36 16.50
C ASP A 133 3.27 -1.24 16.90
N PRO A 134 4.50 -1.20 16.35
CA PRO A 134 5.45 -0.12 16.63
C PRO A 134 4.89 1.28 16.35
N SER A 135 4.10 1.45 15.29
CA SER A 135 3.54 2.75 14.90
C SER A 135 2.48 3.23 15.88
N SER A 136 1.57 2.34 16.29
CA SER A 136 0.56 2.65 17.31
C SER A 136 1.19 2.97 18.66
N THR A 137 2.32 2.33 18.96
CA THR A 137 3.08 2.55 20.20
C THR A 137 3.72 3.94 20.22
N ILE A 138 4.33 4.37 19.11
CA ILE A 138 4.88 5.74 19.00
C ILE A 138 3.77 6.78 19.15
N VAL A 139 2.63 6.59 18.48
CA VAL A 139 1.49 7.53 18.61
C VAL A 139 0.97 7.57 20.04
N HIS A 140 0.82 6.41 20.70
CA HIS A 140 0.44 6.37 22.11
C HIS A 140 1.43 7.16 22.98
N ASP A 141 2.73 6.90 22.85
CA ASP A 141 3.75 7.55 23.68
C ASP A 141 3.81 9.07 23.41
N LEU A 142 3.58 9.52 22.17
CA LEU A 142 3.43 10.94 21.84
C LEU A 142 2.22 11.59 22.55
N VAL A 143 1.10 10.88 22.68
CA VAL A 143 -0.07 11.39 23.43
C VAL A 143 0.23 11.49 24.92
N ILE A 144 0.91 10.48 25.49
CA ILE A 144 1.13 10.39 26.95
C ILE A 144 2.25 11.32 27.43
N THR A 145 3.24 11.63 26.60
CA THR A 145 4.29 12.62 26.93
C THR A 145 3.73 14.03 27.17
N GLY A 146 2.53 14.31 26.67
CA GLY A 146 1.78 15.54 26.96
C GLY A 146 2.04 16.72 26.02
N LEU A 147 3.01 16.63 25.10
CA LEU A 147 3.20 17.67 24.06
C LEU A 147 2.17 17.57 22.93
N PHE A 148 1.66 16.36 22.66
CA PHE A 148 0.61 16.11 21.66
C PHE A 148 -0.60 15.39 22.30
N PRO A 149 -1.28 16.00 23.29
CA PRO A 149 -2.32 15.33 24.08
C PRO A 149 -3.56 14.96 23.24
N ILE A 150 -3.69 15.52 22.03
CA ILE A 150 -4.72 15.17 21.06
C ILE A 150 -4.16 14.12 20.11
N VAL A 151 -4.82 12.96 20.03
CA VAL A 151 -4.38 11.84 19.18
C VAL A 151 -4.24 12.23 17.69
N ALA A 152 -5.06 13.17 17.21
CA ALA A 152 -4.96 13.69 15.85
C ALA A 152 -3.62 14.41 15.61
N ASP A 153 -3.16 15.23 16.56
CA ASP A 153 -1.90 15.96 16.46
C ASP A 153 -0.71 15.01 16.55
N ALA A 154 -0.77 14.01 17.45
CA ALA A 154 0.24 12.95 17.55
C ALA A 154 0.35 12.14 16.23
N LYS A 155 -0.78 11.84 15.57
CA LYS A 155 -0.80 11.19 14.25
C LYS A 155 -0.20 12.09 13.17
N THR A 156 -0.51 13.39 13.16
CA THR A 156 0.09 14.34 12.21
C THR A 156 1.60 14.44 12.41
N ARG A 157 2.07 14.50 13.66
CA ARG A 157 3.50 14.49 13.99
C ARG A 157 4.18 13.23 13.49
N PHE A 158 3.60 12.07 13.76
CA PHE A 158 4.07 10.78 13.24
C PHE A 158 4.13 10.79 11.71
N SER A 159 3.04 11.18 11.04
CA SER A 159 2.96 11.17 9.57
C SER A 159 3.94 12.11 8.89
N GLY A 160 4.28 13.23 9.53
CA GLY A 160 5.30 14.15 9.02
C GLY A 160 6.71 13.55 8.98
N VAL A 161 7.01 12.59 9.86
CA VAL A 161 8.33 11.94 9.93
C VAL A 161 8.35 10.63 9.16
N PHE A 162 7.36 9.76 9.37
CA PHE A 162 7.35 8.43 8.77
C PHE A 162 6.76 8.39 7.35
N GLY A 163 6.11 9.48 6.90
CA GLY A 163 5.54 9.55 5.55
C GLY A 163 4.26 8.74 5.35
N TYR A 164 3.63 8.25 6.44
CA TYR A 164 2.34 7.57 6.40
C TYR A 164 1.53 7.79 7.67
N SER A 165 0.22 7.55 7.58
CA SER A 165 -0.69 7.62 8.73
C SER A 165 -0.88 6.25 9.38
N PRO A 166 -0.65 6.13 10.69
CA PRO A 166 -0.85 4.89 11.43
C PRO A 166 -2.35 4.63 11.59
N ASN A 167 -2.76 3.39 11.38
CA ASN A 167 -4.15 2.97 11.42
C ASN A 167 -4.31 1.68 12.22
N THR A 168 -4.78 1.82 13.45
CA THR A 168 -5.00 0.71 14.39
C THR A 168 -6.18 -0.17 14.02
N SER A 169 -7.00 0.18 13.01
CA SER A 169 -8.11 -0.67 12.56
C SER A 169 -7.69 -1.66 11.48
N ILE A 170 -6.45 -1.59 10.98
CA ILE A 170 -5.93 -2.50 9.94
C ILE A 170 -5.04 -3.53 10.61
N ALA A 171 -5.42 -4.81 10.55
CA ALA A 171 -4.62 -5.90 11.07
C ALA A 171 -3.33 -6.07 10.27
N PRO A 172 -2.14 -5.87 10.86
CA PRO A 172 -0.88 -6.14 10.17
C PRO A 172 -0.79 -7.62 9.78
N GLN A 173 -0.11 -7.89 8.68
CA GLN A 173 0.10 -9.24 8.16
C GLN A 173 1.48 -9.34 7.54
N ASP A 174 2.09 -10.51 7.66
CA ASP A 174 3.38 -10.82 7.05
C ASP A 174 3.36 -10.47 5.55
N PRO A 175 4.29 -9.62 5.08
CA PRO A 175 4.37 -9.22 3.70
C PRO A 175 4.66 -10.37 2.75
N ASP A 176 5.09 -11.56 3.18
CA ASP A 176 5.29 -12.74 2.33
C ASP A 176 4.17 -13.79 2.46
N SER A 177 3.13 -13.52 3.27
CA SER A 177 1.96 -14.38 3.35
C SER A 177 1.32 -14.64 1.98
N PRO A 178 0.81 -15.86 1.71
CA PRO A 178 0.11 -16.18 0.47
C PRO A 178 -1.02 -15.19 0.15
N LEU A 179 -1.12 -14.81 -1.11
CA LEU A 179 -2.15 -13.91 -1.61
C LEU A 179 -3.52 -14.62 -1.70
N THR A 180 -4.33 -14.53 -0.64
CA THR A 180 -5.72 -14.99 -0.61
C THR A 180 -6.70 -13.81 -0.70
N GLY A 181 -7.14 -13.50 -1.92
CA GLY A 181 -8.03 -12.36 -2.19
C GLY A 181 -7.32 -11.00 -2.20
N ASP A 182 -7.86 -10.04 -2.97
CA ASP A 182 -7.19 -8.76 -3.25
C ASP A 182 -7.26 -7.74 -2.09
N SER A 183 -8.03 -8.01 -1.02
CA SER A 183 -8.25 -7.08 0.11
C SER A 183 -7.13 -7.01 1.16
N ASN A 184 -6.04 -7.77 0.99
CA ASN A 184 -4.97 -7.89 1.99
C ASN A 184 -3.82 -6.88 1.81
N ALA A 185 -3.82 -6.06 0.75
CA ALA A 185 -2.74 -5.11 0.49
C ALA A 185 -2.49 -4.11 1.65
N PRO A 186 -3.51 -3.47 2.26
CA PRO A 186 -3.29 -2.59 3.41
C PRO A 186 -2.70 -3.31 4.62
N ARG A 187 -3.08 -4.58 4.83
CA ARG A 187 -2.60 -5.42 5.94
C ARG A 187 -1.13 -5.77 5.79
N ARG A 188 -0.72 -6.16 4.58
CA ARG A 188 0.69 -6.43 4.24
C ARG A 188 1.55 -5.18 4.30
N LEU A 189 1.02 -4.02 3.89
CA LEU A 189 1.73 -2.75 4.05
C LEU A 189 1.93 -2.40 5.53
N ALA A 190 0.93 -2.64 6.38
CA ALA A 190 1.07 -2.46 7.82
C ALA A 190 2.13 -3.41 8.43
N GLY A 191 2.13 -4.70 8.03
CA GLY A 191 3.17 -5.64 8.48
C GLY A 191 4.57 -5.28 7.98
N LEU A 192 4.70 -4.81 6.73
CA LEU A 192 5.96 -4.31 6.19
C LEU A 192 6.51 -3.11 6.99
N ARG A 193 5.62 -2.20 7.40
CA ARG A 193 5.98 -1.04 8.24
C ARG A 193 6.44 -1.46 9.62
N ALA A 194 5.80 -2.46 10.23
CA ALA A 194 6.23 -3.03 11.50
C ALA A 194 7.63 -3.69 11.36
N ALA A 195 7.82 -4.51 10.33
CA ALA A 195 9.09 -5.19 10.07
C ALA A 195 10.28 -4.24 9.81
N ALA A 196 10.02 -3.01 9.33
CA ALA A 196 11.06 -2.00 9.16
C ALA A 196 11.69 -1.54 10.49
N PHE A 197 10.97 -1.63 11.62
CA PHE A 197 11.52 -1.32 12.94
C PHE A 197 12.53 -2.37 13.41
N SER A 198 12.23 -3.65 13.19
CA SER A 198 13.20 -4.75 13.37
C SER A 198 14.43 -4.55 12.48
N ARG A 199 14.22 -4.13 11.22
CA ARG A 199 15.33 -3.89 10.29
C ARG A 199 16.26 -2.75 10.73
N ILE A 200 15.72 -1.60 11.13
CA ILE A 200 16.58 -0.50 11.61
C ILE A 200 17.31 -0.90 12.91
N ALA A 201 16.69 -1.68 13.80
CA ALA A 201 17.36 -2.19 14.99
C ALA A 201 18.58 -3.05 14.59
N ASN A 202 18.40 -3.96 13.63
CA ASN A 202 19.50 -4.77 13.09
C ASN A 202 20.61 -3.93 12.44
N ASP A 203 20.24 -2.93 11.62
CA ASP A 203 21.19 -2.03 10.95
C ASP A 203 21.99 -1.18 11.97
N LEU A 204 21.42 -0.91 13.15
CA LEU A 204 22.06 -0.22 14.28
C LEU A 204 22.88 -1.15 15.19
N GLY A 205 22.94 -2.45 14.87
CA GLY A 205 23.63 -3.45 15.68
C GLY A 205 22.94 -3.77 17.01
N LEU A 206 21.65 -3.45 17.12
CA LEU A 206 20.81 -3.83 18.26
C LEU A 206 20.34 -5.28 18.10
N THR A 207 20.08 -5.92 19.23
CA THR A 207 19.39 -7.21 19.30
C THR A 207 17.91 -7.06 18.93
N PRO A 208 17.23 -8.13 18.49
CA PRO A 208 15.80 -8.09 18.18
C PRO A 208 14.92 -7.59 19.34
N GLU A 209 15.26 -7.91 20.59
CA GLU A 209 14.53 -7.44 21.78
C GLU A 209 14.70 -5.92 22.01
N GLU A 210 15.85 -5.35 21.66
CA GLU A 210 16.13 -3.92 21.86
C GLU A 210 15.37 -3.01 20.88
N GLN A 211 14.70 -3.57 19.87
CA GLN A 211 13.83 -2.79 18.97
C GLN A 211 12.72 -2.04 19.73
N PHE A 212 12.25 -2.59 20.86
CA PHE A 212 11.22 -1.94 21.67
C PHE A 212 11.76 -0.74 22.46
N ASP A 213 13.06 -0.70 22.73
CA ASP A 213 13.72 0.47 23.31
C ASP A 213 14.02 1.51 22.24
N LEU A 214 14.35 1.08 21.02
CA LEU A 214 14.46 1.97 19.86
C LEU A 214 13.13 2.70 19.58
N ILE A 215 12.00 1.98 19.63
CA ILE A 215 10.66 2.57 19.46
C ILE A 215 10.39 3.67 20.50
N LYS A 216 10.74 3.42 21.78
CA LYS A 216 10.61 4.43 22.85
C LYS A 216 11.53 5.63 22.63
N ALA A 217 12.77 5.39 22.20
CA ALA A 217 13.73 6.44 21.90
C ALA A 217 13.24 7.34 20.75
N MET A 218 12.71 6.76 19.68
CA MET A 218 12.09 7.51 18.57
C MET A 218 10.87 8.32 19.04
N ALA A 219 9.98 7.73 19.85
CA ALA A 219 8.84 8.46 20.38
C ALA A 219 9.28 9.65 21.25
N LYS A 220 10.36 9.48 22.04
CA LYS A 220 10.95 10.54 22.87
C LYS A 220 11.53 11.67 22.01
N ASP A 221 12.30 11.35 20.98
CA ASP A 221 12.82 12.32 20.00
C ASP A 221 11.69 13.12 19.35
N LEU A 222 10.62 12.43 18.96
CA LEU A 222 9.48 13.08 18.35
C LEU A 222 8.68 13.95 19.32
N SER A 223 8.84 13.77 20.62
CA SER A 223 8.03 14.39 21.69
C SER A 223 8.49 15.76 22.17
N ASP A 224 9.65 16.27 21.74
CA ASP A 224 10.10 17.63 22.11
C ASP A 224 9.78 18.70 21.05
N GLY A 225 9.13 18.29 19.96
CA GLY A 225 8.71 19.18 18.87
C GLY A 225 9.82 19.54 17.87
N ALA A 226 11.06 19.06 18.06
CA ALA A 226 12.19 19.30 17.15
C ALA A 226 12.08 18.49 15.85
N ALA A 227 13.10 18.48 14.99
CA ALA A 227 13.13 17.53 13.87
C ALA A 227 13.42 16.12 14.40
N ALA A 228 13.29 15.09 13.56
CA ALA A 228 13.76 13.75 13.90
C ALA A 228 15.31 13.74 13.95
N ASP A 229 15.90 14.23 15.04
CA ASP A 229 17.30 14.66 15.13
C ASP A 229 18.13 13.90 16.18
N GLY A 230 17.52 12.91 16.84
CA GLY A 230 18.18 12.05 17.81
C GLY A 230 18.35 12.68 19.19
N LEU A 231 17.73 13.84 19.43
CA LEU A 231 17.87 14.62 20.65
C LEU A 231 16.52 14.75 21.38
N TYR A 232 16.59 14.92 22.69
CA TYR A 232 15.46 15.32 23.50
C TYR A 232 15.86 16.53 24.34
N ASN A 233 15.24 17.68 24.09
CA ASN A 233 15.63 18.95 24.71
C ASN A 233 17.14 19.26 24.53
N GLY A 234 17.70 18.91 23.36
CA GLY A 234 19.10 19.14 23.02
C GLY A 234 20.10 18.12 23.60
N ALA A 235 19.63 17.11 24.36
CA ALA A 235 20.48 16.03 24.87
C ALA A 235 20.31 14.76 24.03
N ALA A 236 21.41 14.03 23.78
CA ALA A 236 21.36 12.76 23.07
C ALA A 236 20.45 11.75 23.77
N ILE A 237 19.66 11.02 23.00
CA ILE A 237 18.78 9.97 23.50
C ILE A 237 19.54 8.65 23.46
N GLU A 238 19.77 8.04 24.62
CA GLU A 238 20.31 6.67 24.70
C GLU A 238 19.19 5.66 24.45
N ILE A 239 19.42 4.70 23.54
CA ILE A 239 18.51 3.59 23.26
C ILE A 239 18.74 2.48 24.28
N VAL A 240 20.00 2.04 24.36
CA VAL A 240 20.55 1.10 25.33
C VAL A 240 21.92 1.60 25.77
N PRO A 241 22.46 1.16 26.93
CA PRO A 241 23.76 1.63 27.41
C PRO A 241 24.85 1.58 26.34
N GLY A 242 25.38 2.75 25.98
CA GLY A 242 26.44 2.89 24.98
C GLY A 242 25.98 2.94 23.52
N ASN A 243 24.67 2.92 23.23
CA ASN A 243 24.12 3.11 21.89
C ASN A 243 23.06 4.23 21.89
N ASN A 244 23.35 5.33 21.20
CA ASN A 244 22.47 6.50 21.11
C ASN A 244 21.64 6.48 19.83
N LEU A 245 20.44 7.07 19.89
CA LEU A 245 19.62 7.32 18.72
C LEU A 245 20.36 8.28 17.77
N PRO A 246 20.70 7.86 16.55
CA PRO A 246 21.49 8.69 15.65
C PRO A 246 20.64 9.80 15.05
N ALA A 247 21.27 10.96 14.78
CA ALA A 247 20.56 12.13 14.26
C ALA A 247 19.92 11.93 12.86
N ASN A 248 20.31 10.88 12.14
CA ASN A 248 19.76 10.50 10.84
C ASN A 248 18.86 9.26 10.91
N TRP A 249 18.33 8.88 12.09
CA TRP A 249 17.49 7.69 12.26
C TRP A 249 16.27 7.70 11.32
N LYS A 250 15.73 8.88 10.97
CA LYS A 250 14.67 8.99 9.96
C LYS A 250 15.10 8.44 8.60
N THR A 251 16.26 8.83 8.10
CA THR A 251 16.80 8.34 6.82
C THR A 251 17.14 6.85 6.90
N GLN A 252 17.57 6.37 8.07
CA GLN A 252 17.77 4.94 8.31
C GLN A 252 16.44 4.17 8.26
N PHE A 253 15.36 4.73 8.81
CA PHE A 253 14.03 4.13 8.70
C PHE A 253 13.57 4.07 7.24
N GLU A 254 13.76 5.13 6.46
CA GLU A 254 13.46 5.15 5.01
C GLU A 254 14.28 4.09 4.23
N THR A 255 15.54 3.91 4.61
CA THR A 255 16.42 2.87 4.03
C THR A 255 15.96 1.47 4.42
N ALA A 256 15.63 1.24 5.69
CA ALA A 256 15.11 -0.02 6.21
C ALA A 256 13.79 -0.40 5.52
N MET A 257 12.86 0.55 5.41
CA MET A 257 11.61 0.39 4.66
C MET A 257 11.88 -0.03 3.21
N THR A 258 12.82 0.63 2.52
CA THR A 258 13.18 0.31 1.13
C THR A 258 13.76 -1.10 1.02
N ALA A 259 14.68 -1.46 1.92
CA ALA A 259 15.31 -2.77 1.93
C ALA A 259 14.29 -3.89 2.18
N MET A 260 13.38 -3.68 3.14
CA MET A 260 12.29 -4.62 3.42
C MET A 260 11.23 -4.63 2.31
N ALA A 261 11.04 -3.54 1.57
CA ALA A 261 10.03 -3.45 0.52
C ALA A 261 10.42 -4.17 -0.77
N ASN A 262 11.71 -4.29 -1.07
CA ASN A 262 12.19 -4.66 -2.41
C ASN A 262 12.37 -6.16 -2.64
N VAL A 263 12.40 -6.99 -1.61
CA VAL A 263 12.60 -8.45 -1.76
C VAL A 263 11.39 -9.18 -1.20
N ARG A 264 10.90 -10.17 -1.95
CA ARG A 264 9.81 -11.04 -1.54
C ARG A 264 10.15 -12.49 -1.80
N LEU A 265 9.63 -13.37 -0.95
CA LEU A 265 9.71 -14.80 -1.17
C LEU A 265 8.37 -15.32 -1.66
N THR A 266 8.43 -16.23 -2.63
CA THR A 266 7.32 -17.10 -3.00
C THR A 266 7.70 -18.54 -2.69
N ASN A 267 6.82 -19.49 -3.01
CA ASN A 267 7.10 -20.91 -2.77
C ASN A 267 8.39 -21.35 -3.47
N SER A 268 8.61 -20.90 -4.70
CA SER A 268 9.75 -21.33 -5.51
C SER A 268 10.82 -20.27 -5.75
N TYR A 269 10.49 -18.99 -5.55
CA TYR A 269 11.33 -17.90 -6.00
C TYR A 269 11.65 -16.87 -4.92
N ARG A 270 12.82 -16.26 -5.07
CA ARG A 270 13.19 -14.97 -4.50
C ARG A 270 12.96 -13.91 -5.56
N VAL A 271 12.07 -12.96 -5.29
CA VAL A 271 11.66 -11.92 -6.23
C VAL A 271 12.15 -10.57 -5.72
N THR A 272 12.95 -9.87 -6.53
CA THR A 272 13.49 -8.55 -6.18
C THR A 272 12.93 -7.49 -7.11
N TYR A 273 12.30 -6.47 -6.54
CA TYR A 273 11.93 -5.24 -7.21
C TYR A 273 13.13 -4.30 -7.30
N LEU A 274 13.45 -3.87 -8.52
CA LEU A 274 14.58 -3.00 -8.84
C LEU A 274 14.03 -1.69 -9.40
N PRO A 275 13.85 -0.64 -8.56
CA PRO A 275 13.08 0.56 -8.90
C PRO A 275 13.64 1.41 -10.06
N GLY A 276 14.82 1.11 -10.61
CA GLY A 276 15.26 1.77 -11.84
C GLY A 276 16.59 1.26 -12.42
N MET A 277 16.65 1.25 -13.76
CA MET A 277 17.90 1.43 -14.50
C MET A 277 18.27 2.93 -14.42
N GLY A 278 19.23 3.30 -13.59
CA GLY A 278 19.72 4.69 -13.49
C GLY A 278 19.19 5.55 -12.33
N MET A 279 18.85 4.95 -11.18
CA MET A 279 18.64 5.63 -9.88
C MET A 279 17.36 6.47 -9.70
N MET A 280 16.39 6.43 -10.60
CA MET A 280 15.16 7.23 -10.46
C MET A 280 14.02 6.38 -9.87
N ALA A 281 13.49 6.81 -8.73
CA ALA A 281 12.29 6.21 -8.13
C ALA A 281 11.08 6.33 -9.09
N PRO A 282 10.08 5.43 -8.97
CA PRO A 282 8.83 5.54 -9.72
C PRO A 282 8.18 6.91 -9.54
N LYS A 283 7.56 7.40 -10.61
CA LYS A 283 6.90 8.70 -10.65
C LYS A 283 5.63 8.65 -11.49
N GLU A 284 4.73 9.61 -11.29
CA GLU A 284 3.55 9.79 -12.14
C GLU A 284 3.95 9.82 -13.62
N GLY A 285 3.15 9.16 -14.45
CA GLY A 285 3.43 8.90 -15.85
C GLY A 285 4.30 7.65 -16.05
N LYS A 286 5.15 7.67 -17.07
CA LYS A 286 6.00 6.53 -17.41
C LYS A 286 7.06 6.29 -16.32
N SER A 287 7.03 5.08 -15.77
CA SER A 287 8.05 4.54 -14.86
C SER A 287 8.54 3.21 -15.38
N GLN A 288 9.86 3.07 -15.50
CA GLN A 288 10.52 1.84 -15.93
C GLN A 288 11.34 1.28 -14.78
N PHE A 289 11.22 -0.02 -14.56
CA PHE A 289 11.88 -0.74 -13.48
C PHE A 289 12.09 -2.19 -13.91
N GLN A 290 12.83 -2.94 -13.08
CA GLN A 290 13.05 -4.35 -13.33
C GLN A 290 12.52 -5.20 -12.17
N ILE A 291 12.13 -6.42 -12.49
CA ILE A 291 11.87 -7.47 -11.50
C ILE A 291 12.88 -8.57 -11.75
N ARG A 292 13.68 -8.89 -10.74
CA ARG A 292 14.59 -10.05 -10.79
C ARG A 292 13.94 -11.22 -10.09
N VAL A 293 13.94 -12.37 -10.75
CA VAL A 293 13.44 -13.63 -10.23
C VAL A 293 14.58 -14.61 -10.16
N GLU A 294 14.86 -15.07 -8.95
CA GLU A 294 15.88 -16.07 -8.64
C GLU A 294 15.19 -17.26 -7.99
N LYS A 295 15.76 -18.46 -8.12
CA LYS A 295 15.40 -19.57 -7.24
C LYS A 295 16.01 -19.33 -5.86
N HIS A 296 15.57 -20.08 -4.85
CA HIS A 296 16.09 -19.97 -3.48
C HIS A 296 17.59 -20.32 -3.34
N ASP A 297 18.18 -20.98 -4.34
CA ASP A 297 19.64 -21.20 -4.44
C ASP A 297 20.40 -20.02 -5.07
N ASN A 298 19.73 -18.88 -5.29
CA ASN A 298 20.22 -17.68 -5.95
C ASN A 298 20.57 -17.83 -7.43
N THR A 299 20.14 -18.91 -8.10
CA THR A 299 20.27 -19.03 -9.56
C THR A 299 19.16 -18.26 -10.29
N PRO A 300 19.44 -17.60 -11.43
CA PRO A 300 18.41 -16.88 -12.18
C PRO A 300 17.28 -17.80 -12.68
N ALA A 301 16.04 -17.35 -12.53
CA ALA A 301 14.86 -18.04 -13.05
C ALA A 301 14.39 -17.38 -14.37
N ALA A 302 14.98 -17.85 -15.47
CA ALA A 302 14.75 -17.35 -16.83
C ALA A 302 13.56 -18.02 -17.53
N GLY A 303 13.05 -17.39 -18.61
CA GLY A 303 12.00 -17.94 -19.47
C GLY A 303 10.61 -17.96 -18.84
N LEU A 304 10.37 -17.21 -17.77
CA LEU A 304 9.06 -17.13 -17.11
C LEU A 304 8.18 -16.08 -17.77
N ALA A 305 6.87 -16.26 -17.69
CA ALA A 305 5.90 -15.25 -18.06
C ALA A 305 5.51 -14.43 -16.83
N LEU A 306 5.84 -13.13 -16.82
CA LEU A 306 5.48 -12.22 -15.74
C LEU A 306 4.33 -11.31 -16.14
N LYS A 307 3.47 -10.98 -15.17
CA LYS A 307 2.48 -9.91 -15.27
C LYS A 307 2.51 -9.04 -14.02
N ILE A 308 2.51 -7.72 -14.23
CA ILE A 308 2.36 -6.75 -13.14
C ILE A 308 0.95 -6.18 -13.12
N LYS A 309 0.41 -5.96 -11.92
CA LYS A 309 -0.92 -5.40 -11.69
C LYS A 309 -0.83 -4.30 -10.62
N PRO A 310 -0.42 -3.08 -10.98
CA PRO A 310 -0.42 -1.96 -10.06
C PRO A 310 -1.84 -1.56 -9.67
N MET A 311 -2.03 -1.28 -8.39
CA MET A 311 -3.28 -0.81 -7.82
C MET A 311 -3.02 0.33 -6.84
N MET A 312 -3.73 1.44 -7.02
CA MET A 312 -3.75 2.56 -6.09
C MET A 312 -4.89 2.35 -5.11
N HIS A 313 -4.57 2.32 -3.83
CA HIS A 313 -5.52 2.35 -2.73
C HIS A 313 -5.60 3.77 -2.20
N MET A 314 -6.65 4.49 -2.57
CA MET A 314 -6.86 5.87 -2.12
C MET A 314 -7.38 5.90 -0.68
N ASN A 315 -7.04 6.96 0.05
CA ASN A 315 -7.50 7.16 1.42
C ASN A 315 -9.02 7.29 1.56
N ASP A 316 -9.72 7.68 0.49
CA ASP A 316 -11.18 7.75 0.45
C ASP A 316 -11.85 6.40 0.19
N GLY A 317 -11.07 5.31 0.17
CA GLY A 317 -11.54 3.94 -0.05
C GLY A 317 -11.72 3.56 -1.51
N LYS A 318 -11.44 4.45 -2.47
CA LYS A 318 -11.47 4.11 -3.90
C LYS A 318 -10.20 3.39 -4.31
N ASN A 319 -10.36 2.42 -5.20
CA ASN A 319 -9.24 1.74 -5.84
C ASN A 319 -9.15 2.12 -7.31
N HIS A 320 -7.92 2.23 -7.82
CA HIS A 320 -7.69 2.59 -9.20
C HIS A 320 -6.44 1.91 -9.75
N SER A 321 -6.54 1.23 -10.90
CA SER A 321 -5.36 0.64 -11.55
C SER A 321 -4.64 1.64 -12.45
N THR A 322 -3.65 1.20 -13.20
CA THR A 322 -2.91 2.05 -14.14
C THR A 322 -2.55 1.25 -15.39
N PRO A 323 -2.39 1.89 -16.56
CA PRO A 323 -1.89 1.19 -17.73
C PRO A 323 -0.49 0.60 -17.47
N VAL A 324 -0.29 -0.62 -17.93
CA VAL A 324 1.01 -1.31 -17.90
C VAL A 324 1.36 -1.74 -19.31
N ASP A 325 2.65 -1.71 -19.61
CA ASP A 325 3.18 -2.26 -20.84
C ASP A 325 3.40 -3.77 -20.70
N ILE A 326 3.78 -4.42 -21.79
CA ILE A 326 4.22 -5.80 -21.80
C ILE A 326 5.47 -5.93 -20.92
N VAL A 327 5.51 -6.98 -20.10
CA VAL A 327 6.70 -7.37 -19.35
C VAL A 327 7.49 -8.38 -20.19
N SER A 328 8.78 -8.11 -20.37
CA SER A 328 9.67 -8.98 -21.15
C SER A 328 10.94 -9.28 -20.37
N GLU A 329 11.49 -10.48 -20.53
CA GLU A 329 12.81 -10.81 -19.99
C GLU A 329 13.89 -9.97 -20.69
N SER A 330 14.83 -9.47 -19.90
CA SER A 330 15.98 -8.71 -20.37
C SER A 330 16.85 -9.59 -21.27
N SER A 331 17.18 -9.09 -22.46
CA SER A 331 18.02 -9.80 -23.42
C SER A 331 19.48 -9.97 -22.96
N THR A 332 19.91 -9.21 -21.94
CA THR A 332 21.29 -9.22 -21.45
C THR A 332 21.44 -9.84 -20.06
N THR A 333 20.35 -10.03 -19.32
CA THR A 333 20.41 -10.48 -17.92
C THR A 333 19.29 -11.49 -17.64
N PRO A 334 19.57 -12.80 -17.80
CA PRO A 334 18.61 -13.86 -17.53
C PRO A 334 17.98 -13.75 -16.14
N GLY A 335 16.70 -14.08 -16.04
CA GLY A 335 15.91 -13.97 -14.81
C GLY A 335 15.60 -12.53 -14.39
N THR A 336 15.93 -11.52 -15.20
CA THR A 336 15.54 -10.12 -14.95
C THR A 336 14.55 -9.68 -16.01
N TYR A 337 13.45 -9.05 -15.60
CA TYR A 337 12.32 -8.70 -16.46
C TYR A 337 12.11 -7.19 -16.48
N ASP A 338 12.14 -6.61 -17.67
CA ASP A 338 11.89 -5.20 -17.93
C ASP A 338 10.39 -4.92 -17.84
N CYS A 339 10.03 -3.97 -16.98
CA CYS A 339 8.65 -3.62 -16.69
C CYS A 339 8.44 -2.12 -16.92
N THR A 340 7.29 -1.76 -17.49
CA THR A 340 6.86 -0.36 -17.61
C THR A 340 5.44 -0.21 -17.08
N ALA A 341 5.24 0.74 -16.17
CA ALA A 341 3.94 1.18 -15.70
C ALA A 341 3.76 2.67 -15.97
N TYR A 342 2.54 3.07 -16.34
CA TYR A 342 2.18 4.45 -16.61
C TYR A 342 1.28 4.97 -15.49
N TYR A 343 1.86 5.30 -14.34
CA TYR A 343 1.13 5.70 -13.14
C TYR A 343 0.25 6.93 -13.38
N LEU A 344 -1.05 6.83 -13.10
CA LEU A 344 -2.00 7.91 -13.33
C LEU A 344 -1.98 9.01 -12.26
N MET A 345 -1.28 8.77 -11.15
CA MET A 345 -1.13 9.68 -10.02
C MET A 345 0.00 9.22 -9.09
N ALA A 346 0.51 10.14 -8.29
CA ALA A 346 1.45 9.85 -7.21
C ALA A 346 0.78 9.20 -5.99
N SER A 347 1.58 8.52 -5.17
CA SER A 347 1.22 8.09 -3.81
C SER A 347 1.61 9.15 -2.77
N GLY A 348 1.01 9.07 -1.58
CA GLY A 348 1.42 9.88 -0.44
C GLY A 348 0.38 9.89 0.69
N PRO A 349 0.68 10.56 1.82
CA PRO A 349 -0.18 10.59 3.00
C PRO A 349 -1.62 11.06 2.72
N THR A 350 -1.81 11.92 1.72
CA THR A 350 -3.12 12.45 1.33
C THR A 350 -3.79 11.67 0.19
N MET A 351 -3.00 11.00 -0.65
CA MET A 351 -3.50 10.37 -1.88
C MET A 351 -3.78 8.88 -1.68
N GLY A 352 -3.04 8.20 -0.79
CA GLY A 352 -3.04 6.75 -0.62
C GLY A 352 -1.71 6.12 -1.06
N PHE A 353 -1.73 4.81 -1.31
CA PHE A 353 -0.52 4.06 -1.67
C PHE A 353 -0.73 3.17 -2.89
N TRP A 354 0.34 2.90 -3.62
CA TRP A 354 0.36 1.89 -4.67
C TRP A 354 0.82 0.55 -4.11
N ASP A 355 0.13 -0.53 -4.44
CA ASP A 355 0.72 -1.86 -4.49
C ASP A 355 0.92 -2.31 -5.93
N MET A 356 1.79 -3.29 -6.11
CA MET A 356 2.06 -3.93 -7.38
C MET A 356 2.13 -5.43 -7.17
N LYS A 357 1.04 -6.11 -7.50
CA LYS A 357 1.03 -7.57 -7.60
C LYS A 357 1.84 -8.03 -8.81
N VAL A 358 2.69 -9.02 -8.61
CA VAL A 358 3.50 -9.65 -9.64
C VAL A 358 3.09 -11.12 -9.71
N ASP A 359 2.53 -11.53 -10.84
CA ASP A 359 2.24 -12.92 -11.15
C ASP A 359 3.39 -13.50 -11.98
N ILE A 360 3.92 -14.64 -11.54
CA ILE A 360 5.07 -15.33 -12.11
C ILE A 360 4.58 -16.72 -12.55
N THR A 361 4.62 -16.99 -13.85
CA THR A 361 4.13 -18.24 -14.43
C THR A 361 5.25 -18.99 -15.15
N ASP A 362 5.46 -20.26 -14.80
CA ASP A 362 6.40 -21.17 -15.49
C ASP A 362 5.76 -21.93 -16.68
N GLY A 363 4.52 -21.58 -17.02
CA GLY A 363 3.68 -22.23 -18.02
C GLY A 363 2.70 -23.26 -17.45
N ILE A 364 2.86 -23.65 -16.18
CA ILE A 364 2.03 -24.67 -15.50
C ILE A 364 1.41 -24.08 -14.23
N THR A 365 2.25 -23.53 -13.36
CA THR A 365 1.89 -22.95 -12.08
C THR A 365 2.06 -21.44 -12.10
N THR A 366 1.27 -20.74 -11.29
CA THR A 366 1.41 -19.29 -11.11
C THR A 366 1.61 -19.00 -9.65
N GLU A 367 2.72 -18.36 -9.34
CA GLU A 367 3.02 -17.82 -8.02
C GLU A 367 2.87 -16.30 -8.06
N SER A 368 2.44 -15.71 -6.94
CA SER A 368 2.23 -14.26 -6.88
C SER A 368 2.94 -13.67 -5.68
N THR A 369 3.47 -12.47 -5.86
CA THR A 369 3.94 -11.63 -4.76
C THR A 369 3.49 -10.18 -4.93
N MET A 370 3.81 -9.30 -3.98
CA MET A 370 3.37 -7.90 -3.98
C MET A 370 4.45 -6.96 -3.45
N PHE A 371 4.61 -5.84 -4.16
CA PHE A 371 5.50 -4.74 -3.80
C PHE A 371 4.68 -3.47 -3.54
N PHE A 372 5.28 -2.48 -2.87
CA PHE A 372 4.64 -1.19 -2.57
C PHE A 372 5.49 -0.04 -3.11
N PRO A 373 5.52 0.18 -4.44
CA PRO A 373 6.40 1.18 -5.04
C PRO A 373 5.99 2.60 -4.59
N PRO A 374 6.93 3.42 -4.09
CA PRO A 374 6.66 4.83 -3.82
C PRO A 374 6.63 5.59 -5.14
N VAL A 375 5.45 6.04 -5.56
CA VAL A 375 5.27 6.80 -6.80
C VAL A 375 5.30 8.30 -6.48
N GLY A 376 6.36 8.99 -6.88
CA GLY A 376 6.53 10.42 -6.68
C GLY A 376 5.72 11.28 -7.66
N MET A 377 5.46 12.53 -7.29
CA MET A 377 4.90 13.53 -8.22
C MET A 377 5.98 14.01 -9.19
N VAL A 378 5.59 14.25 -10.44
CA VAL A 378 6.47 14.90 -11.42
C VAL A 378 6.38 16.41 -11.25
N MET A 379 7.51 17.04 -10.92
CA MET A 379 7.63 18.50 -10.88
C MET A 379 7.99 19.02 -12.28
N GLY A 380 7.24 20.00 -12.78
CA GLY A 380 7.50 20.65 -14.06
C GLY A 380 6.72 20.07 -15.25
N ALA A 381 7.39 19.32 -16.12
CA ALA A 381 6.82 18.81 -17.37
C ALA A 381 5.60 17.91 -17.12
N LYS A 382 4.52 18.13 -17.88
CA LYS A 382 3.32 17.27 -17.82
C LYS A 382 3.68 15.85 -18.29
N PRO A 383 3.69 14.84 -17.42
CA PRO A 383 4.06 13.48 -17.82
C PRO A 383 2.95 12.80 -18.63
N ARG A 384 1.74 13.35 -18.56
CA ARG A 384 0.52 12.86 -19.19
C ARG A 384 -0.40 14.02 -19.57
N ALA A 385 -1.14 13.85 -20.65
CA ALA A 385 -2.32 14.64 -20.96
C ALA A 385 -3.56 13.75 -21.15
N THR A 386 -4.74 14.35 -21.06
CA THR A 386 -6.02 13.64 -21.22
C THR A 386 -6.89 14.32 -22.25
N LEU A 387 -7.31 13.56 -23.25
CA LEU A 387 -8.38 13.93 -24.18
C LEU A 387 -9.58 13.02 -23.92
N LYS A 388 -10.79 13.50 -24.22
CA LYS A 388 -12.04 12.83 -23.93
C LYS A 388 -12.92 12.69 -25.16
N GLY A 389 -13.73 11.64 -25.17
CA GLY A 389 -14.87 11.53 -26.08
C GLY A 389 -15.82 12.71 -25.94
N VAL A 390 -16.40 13.13 -27.05
CA VAL A 390 -17.56 14.01 -27.09
C VAL A 390 -18.83 13.16 -27.02
N ASN A 391 -18.93 12.16 -27.90
CA ASN A 391 -20.02 11.18 -28.01
C ASN A 391 -19.57 9.75 -27.69
N ASP A 392 -18.27 9.52 -27.57
CA ASP A 392 -17.72 8.24 -27.11
C ASP A 392 -17.77 8.14 -25.58
N LEU A 393 -18.65 7.25 -25.14
CA LEU A 393 -19.05 7.10 -23.75
C LEU A 393 -18.72 5.69 -23.24
N ILE A 394 -18.52 5.59 -21.93
CA ILE A 394 -18.40 4.33 -21.18
C ILE A 394 -19.52 4.24 -20.14
N VAL A 395 -19.72 3.03 -19.63
CA VAL A 395 -20.71 2.76 -18.58
C VAL A 395 -20.48 3.67 -17.37
N GLY A 396 -21.55 4.32 -16.92
CA GLY A 396 -21.56 5.22 -15.77
C GLY A 396 -22.98 5.70 -15.46
N THR A 397 -23.18 6.37 -14.33
CA THR A 397 -24.48 6.98 -13.98
C THR A 397 -24.30 8.46 -13.63
N PRO A 398 -24.53 9.40 -14.59
CA PRO A 398 -24.81 9.17 -16.02
C PRO A 398 -23.59 8.60 -16.78
N PRO A 399 -23.76 8.11 -18.03
CA PRO A 399 -22.64 7.67 -18.87
C PRO A 399 -21.47 8.66 -18.87
N GLU A 400 -20.25 8.15 -18.72
CA GLU A 400 -19.04 8.96 -18.61
C GLU A 400 -18.38 9.09 -19.99
N LYS A 401 -17.88 10.28 -20.32
CA LYS A 401 -17.03 10.46 -21.51
C LYS A 401 -15.75 9.66 -21.38
N ARG A 402 -15.46 8.80 -22.36
CA ARG A 402 -14.23 8.00 -22.38
C ARG A 402 -13.01 8.91 -22.28
N SER A 403 -12.11 8.61 -21.36
CA SER A 403 -10.83 9.31 -21.23
C SER A 403 -9.74 8.56 -21.96
N TYR A 404 -8.99 9.27 -22.80
CA TYR A 404 -7.77 8.82 -23.47
C TYR A 404 -6.57 9.49 -22.80
N PHE A 405 -5.75 8.69 -22.13
CA PHE A 405 -4.53 9.13 -21.50
C PHE A 405 -3.38 9.01 -22.50
N LEU A 406 -2.74 10.15 -22.77
CA LEU A 406 -1.55 10.25 -23.59
C LEU A 406 -0.37 10.46 -22.65
N PHE A 407 0.56 9.52 -22.60
CA PHE A 407 1.76 9.61 -21.77
C PHE A 407 2.96 9.97 -22.64
N ASN A 408 3.82 10.84 -22.12
CA ASN A 408 5.11 11.10 -22.75
C ASN A 408 5.99 9.84 -22.63
N ASP A 409 6.23 9.18 -23.75
CA ASP A 409 6.98 7.92 -23.83
C ASP A 409 8.46 8.14 -24.23
N GLY A 410 8.81 9.38 -24.57
CA GLY A 410 10.17 9.84 -24.81
C GLY A 410 10.28 10.86 -25.94
N LEU A 411 11.40 11.55 -25.97
CA LEU A 411 11.81 12.42 -27.08
C LEU A 411 13.22 12.01 -27.48
N MET A 412 13.42 11.73 -28.77
CA MET A 412 14.71 11.27 -29.29
C MET A 412 15.18 12.20 -30.40
N SER A 413 16.47 12.54 -30.43
CA SER A 413 17.06 13.30 -31.53
C SER A 413 16.95 12.51 -32.84
N GLY A 414 16.40 13.14 -33.86
CA GLY A 414 16.38 12.64 -35.23
C GLY A 414 17.50 13.24 -36.08
N MET A 415 17.49 12.91 -37.36
CA MET A 415 18.43 13.46 -38.33
C MET A 415 18.09 14.93 -38.66
N GLY A 416 19.11 15.78 -38.83
CA GLY A 416 18.93 17.17 -39.27
C GLY A 416 18.34 18.12 -38.23
N GLY A 417 18.47 17.83 -36.92
CA GLY A 417 17.99 18.70 -35.84
C GLY A 417 16.48 18.56 -35.54
N ASN A 418 15.79 17.66 -36.22
CA ASN A 418 14.42 17.28 -35.88
C ASN A 418 14.40 16.24 -34.77
N TYR A 419 13.23 16.01 -34.16
CA TYR A 419 13.07 15.00 -33.12
C TYR A 419 11.95 14.01 -33.45
N THR A 420 12.05 12.83 -32.85
CA THR A 420 10.97 11.86 -32.79
C THR A 420 10.34 11.92 -31.41
N PHE A 421 9.06 12.32 -31.36
CA PHE A 421 8.27 12.33 -30.14
C PHE A 421 7.47 11.04 -30.02
N LYS A 422 7.59 10.36 -28.87
CA LYS A 422 6.92 9.09 -28.59
C LYS A 422 5.83 9.27 -27.56
N LEU A 423 4.70 8.61 -27.79
CA LEU A 423 3.56 8.61 -26.90
C LEU A 423 3.12 7.17 -26.62
N PHE A 424 2.67 6.94 -25.39
CA PHE A 424 1.87 5.77 -25.05
C PHE A 424 0.42 6.20 -24.81
N MET A 425 -0.53 5.54 -25.46
CA MET A 425 -1.96 5.82 -25.38
C MET A 425 -2.70 4.66 -24.73
N ALA A 426 -3.45 4.97 -23.68
CA ALA A 426 -4.38 4.05 -23.02
C ALA A 426 -5.71 4.74 -22.74
N THR A 427 -6.75 3.98 -22.44
CA THR A 427 -8.08 4.54 -22.15
C THR A 427 -8.70 3.93 -20.90
N LYS A 428 -9.54 4.70 -20.21
CA LYS A 428 -10.34 4.20 -19.08
C LYS A 428 -11.52 3.37 -19.60
N GLU A 429 -11.55 2.10 -19.25
CA GLU A 429 -12.74 1.23 -19.39
C GLU A 429 -13.51 1.14 -18.07
N SER A 430 -12.76 1.09 -16.97
CA SER A 430 -13.28 1.16 -15.60
C SER A 430 -12.17 1.67 -14.69
N MET A 431 -12.48 1.89 -13.41
CA MET A 431 -11.46 2.24 -12.40
C MET A 431 -10.34 1.18 -12.30
N MET A 432 -10.56 -0.04 -12.81
CA MET A 432 -9.64 -1.17 -12.72
C MET A 432 -9.04 -1.58 -14.06
N SER A 433 -9.41 -0.93 -15.16
CA SER A 433 -9.05 -1.35 -16.51
C SER A 433 -8.64 -0.19 -17.39
N TYR A 434 -7.36 -0.21 -17.81
CA TYR A 434 -6.73 0.81 -18.64
C TYR A 434 -6.02 0.21 -19.85
N PRO A 435 -6.74 -0.40 -20.81
CA PRO A 435 -6.11 -1.03 -21.96
C PRO A 435 -5.35 0.00 -22.81
N ALA A 436 -4.21 -0.45 -23.34
CA ALA A 436 -3.51 0.23 -24.42
C ALA A 436 -4.41 0.35 -25.65
N VAL A 437 -4.40 1.52 -26.31
CA VAL A 437 -5.29 1.80 -27.45
C VAL A 437 -4.48 1.82 -28.74
N GLY A 438 -4.83 0.87 -29.59
CA GLY A 438 -4.33 0.71 -30.96
C GLY A 438 -5.45 0.41 -31.94
N ILE A 439 -5.16 0.41 -33.24
CA ILE A 439 -6.14 -0.04 -34.24
C ILE A 439 -6.47 -1.53 -33.99
N GLY A 440 -7.76 -1.88 -34.10
CA GLY A 440 -8.29 -3.20 -33.77
C GLY A 440 -8.35 -3.51 -32.28
N THR A 441 -8.28 -2.51 -31.40
CA THR A 441 -8.55 -2.70 -29.97
C THR A 441 -10.05 -2.81 -29.74
N THR A 442 -10.47 -3.83 -29.00
CA THR A 442 -11.87 -3.98 -28.55
C THR A 442 -12.01 -3.40 -27.16
N LEU A 443 -12.89 -2.41 -27.03
CA LEU A 443 -13.30 -1.74 -25.80
C LEU A 443 -14.80 -2.01 -25.55
N ASN A 444 -15.38 -1.35 -24.56
CA ASN A 444 -16.80 -1.44 -24.23
C ASN A 444 -17.52 -0.11 -24.47
N ASN A 445 -18.76 -0.14 -24.98
CA ASN A 445 -19.62 1.03 -25.05
C ASN A 445 -20.34 1.32 -23.71
N GLU A 446 -21.19 2.34 -23.71
CA GLU A 446 -21.92 2.85 -22.55
C GLU A 446 -23.15 2.04 -22.12
N GLN A 447 -23.49 0.98 -22.87
CA GLN A 447 -24.66 0.15 -22.57
C GLN A 447 -24.49 -0.65 -21.29
N THR A 448 -25.60 -1.03 -20.65
CA THR A 448 -25.60 -1.93 -19.48
C THR A 448 -26.47 -3.16 -19.81
N PRO A 449 -25.89 -4.36 -20.03
CA PRO A 449 -24.46 -4.68 -19.98
C PRO A 449 -23.66 -4.04 -21.13
N PRO A 450 -22.35 -3.78 -20.92
CA PRO A 450 -21.49 -3.23 -21.97
C PRO A 450 -21.40 -4.17 -23.17
N THR A 451 -21.39 -3.60 -24.37
CA THR A 451 -21.16 -4.36 -25.62
C THR A 451 -19.83 -3.98 -26.25
N PRO A 452 -19.19 -4.90 -27.01
CA PRO A 452 -17.92 -4.64 -27.66
C PRO A 452 -17.98 -3.46 -28.64
N TRP A 453 -17.04 -2.53 -28.50
CA TRP A 453 -16.80 -1.41 -29.39
C TRP A 453 -15.37 -1.48 -29.93
N VAL A 454 -15.22 -1.56 -31.25
CA VAL A 454 -13.90 -1.75 -31.88
C VAL A 454 -13.34 -0.42 -32.38
N VAL A 455 -12.07 -0.19 -32.07
CA VAL A 455 -11.29 0.91 -32.64
C VAL A 455 -10.88 0.56 -34.07
N ASN A 456 -11.58 1.11 -35.06
CA ASN A 456 -11.36 0.85 -36.48
C ASN A 456 -10.34 1.82 -37.11
N SER A 457 -10.29 3.06 -36.61
CA SER A 457 -9.34 4.07 -37.10
C SER A 457 -8.86 4.98 -35.98
N ILE A 458 -7.60 5.41 -36.08
CA ILE A 458 -6.98 6.40 -35.21
C ILE A 458 -6.21 7.37 -36.10
N THR A 459 -6.39 8.67 -35.86
CA THR A 459 -5.49 9.71 -36.37
C THR A 459 -4.94 10.46 -35.16
N LEU A 460 -3.65 10.25 -34.90
CA LEU A 460 -2.90 10.92 -33.84
C LEU A 460 -1.84 11.78 -34.52
N GLU A 461 -1.77 13.05 -34.15
CA GLU A 461 -0.86 14.02 -34.76
C GLU A 461 -0.26 14.93 -33.69
N ALA A 462 0.95 15.43 -33.95
CA ALA A 462 1.60 16.41 -33.10
C ALA A 462 2.12 17.63 -33.88
N SER A 463 2.28 18.74 -33.17
CA SER A 463 2.71 20.02 -33.72
C SER A 463 3.52 20.81 -32.68
N THR A 464 4.49 21.61 -33.13
CA THR A 464 5.24 22.55 -32.27
C THR A 464 4.77 24.00 -32.40
N ASP A 465 3.94 24.30 -33.40
CA ASP A 465 3.42 25.64 -33.72
C ASP A 465 1.89 25.73 -33.66
N ASN A 466 1.20 24.60 -33.41
CA ASN A 466 -0.26 24.43 -33.47
C ASN A 466 -0.88 24.72 -34.85
N ALA A 467 -0.08 24.70 -35.92
CA ALA A 467 -0.51 24.98 -37.29
C ALA A 467 -0.12 23.85 -38.24
N THR A 468 1.14 23.39 -38.15
CA THR A 468 1.70 22.31 -38.96
C THR A 468 1.64 21.01 -38.16
N TRP A 469 0.90 20.02 -38.67
CA TRP A 469 0.64 18.76 -37.98
C TRP A 469 1.36 17.59 -38.64
N PHE A 470 2.04 16.79 -37.81
CA PHE A 470 2.80 15.63 -38.23
C PHE A 470 2.11 14.36 -37.72
N PRO A 471 1.81 13.39 -38.60
CA PRO A 471 1.11 12.17 -38.22
C PRO A 471 1.99 11.24 -37.39
N ALA A 472 1.37 10.58 -36.43
CA ALA A 472 1.96 9.50 -35.67
C ALA A 472 1.79 8.16 -36.41
N ILE A 473 2.76 7.27 -36.22
CA ILE A 473 2.71 5.89 -36.67
C ILE A 473 2.59 4.99 -35.44
N GLU A 474 1.64 4.05 -35.47
CA GLU A 474 1.50 3.03 -34.42
C GLU A 474 2.71 2.09 -34.44
N GLY A 475 3.23 1.78 -33.26
CA GLY A 475 4.30 0.80 -33.08
C GLY A 475 3.81 -0.63 -33.24
N ALA A 476 4.74 -1.59 -33.19
CA ALA A 476 4.41 -3.02 -33.24
C ALA A 476 3.58 -3.49 -32.03
N VAL A 477 3.75 -2.81 -30.89
CA VAL A 477 2.96 -3.01 -29.67
C VAL A 477 1.88 -1.94 -29.61
N LYS A 478 0.62 -2.36 -29.43
CA LYS A 478 -0.52 -1.46 -29.33
C LYS A 478 -0.30 -0.40 -28.26
N GLY A 479 -0.81 0.80 -28.53
CA GLY A 479 -0.68 1.93 -27.61
C GLY A 479 0.60 2.73 -27.77
N HIS A 480 1.66 2.21 -28.41
CA HIS A 480 2.85 3.03 -28.68
C HIS A 480 2.71 3.76 -30.01
N TRP A 481 3.06 5.04 -30.03
CA TRP A 481 2.95 5.91 -31.18
C TRP A 481 4.22 6.74 -31.33
N SER A 482 4.67 6.93 -32.57
CA SER A 482 5.86 7.74 -32.89
C SER A 482 5.53 8.82 -33.92
N ILE A 483 5.82 10.07 -33.57
CA ILE A 483 5.75 11.23 -34.48
C ILE A 483 7.18 11.59 -34.85
N ALA A 484 7.58 11.27 -36.09
CA ALA A 484 8.92 11.53 -36.58
C ALA A 484 9.04 12.94 -37.19
N ASN A 485 10.28 13.43 -37.27
CA ASN A 485 10.65 14.66 -37.96
C ASN A 485 9.95 15.93 -37.43
N LEU A 486 9.70 16.00 -36.12
CA LEU A 486 9.09 17.16 -35.49
C LEU A 486 10.12 18.32 -35.42
N PRO A 487 9.85 19.47 -36.07
CA PRO A 487 10.80 20.58 -36.16
C PRO A 487 10.64 21.59 -35.01
N GLY A 488 11.56 22.55 -34.92
CA GLY A 488 11.42 23.72 -34.04
C GLY A 488 11.75 23.47 -32.56
N LEU A 489 12.35 22.32 -32.24
CA LEU A 489 12.81 21.98 -30.90
C LEU A 489 14.30 22.29 -30.76
N VAL A 490 14.67 23.02 -29.71
CA VAL A 490 16.05 23.45 -29.44
C VAL A 490 16.57 22.76 -28.18
N ILE A 491 17.80 22.23 -28.25
CA ILE A 491 18.47 21.58 -27.11
C ILE A 491 18.49 22.51 -25.90
N GLY A 492 18.10 21.98 -24.73
CA GLY A 492 18.10 22.69 -23.45
C GLY A 492 17.01 23.75 -23.29
N VAL A 493 16.16 23.97 -24.31
CA VAL A 493 15.08 24.96 -24.26
C VAL A 493 13.74 24.26 -24.10
N PRO A 494 12.97 24.55 -23.03
CA PRO A 494 11.61 24.04 -22.91
C PRO A 494 10.73 24.48 -24.08
N ALA A 495 10.04 23.53 -24.69
CA ALA A 495 9.13 23.75 -25.81
C ALA A 495 7.78 23.07 -25.55
N THR A 496 6.73 23.57 -26.20
CA THR A 496 5.38 22.99 -26.14
C THR A 496 5.11 22.15 -27.37
N ILE A 497 4.66 20.91 -27.17
CA ILE A 497 4.15 20.05 -28.22
C ILE A 497 2.63 19.95 -28.05
N TYR A 498 1.89 20.32 -29.09
CA TYR A 498 0.45 20.14 -29.21
C TYR A 498 0.17 18.76 -29.79
N VAL A 499 -0.81 18.04 -29.25
CA VAL A 499 -1.17 16.69 -29.69
C VAL A 499 -2.68 16.62 -29.85
N ARG A 500 -3.17 16.16 -31.01
CA ARG A 500 -4.61 15.95 -31.26
C ARG A 500 -4.89 14.50 -31.59
N LEU A 501 -6.09 14.05 -31.24
CA LEU A 501 -6.52 12.67 -31.39
C LEU A 501 -7.91 12.61 -32.02
N THR A 502 -8.04 11.79 -33.06
CA THR A 502 -9.31 11.36 -33.63
C THR A 502 -9.39 9.85 -33.53
N VAL A 503 -10.51 9.31 -33.01
CA VAL A 503 -10.75 7.86 -32.95
C VAL A 503 -12.10 7.57 -33.59
N ASN A 504 -12.14 6.62 -34.53
CA ASN A 504 -13.35 6.26 -35.28
C ASN A 504 -14.05 7.48 -35.92
N GLY A 505 -13.27 8.44 -36.41
CA GLY A 505 -13.76 9.67 -37.05
C GLY A 505 -14.20 10.77 -36.08
N GLU A 506 -14.15 10.54 -34.77
CA GLU A 506 -14.52 11.55 -33.75
C GLU A 506 -13.28 12.22 -33.17
N VAL A 507 -13.22 13.56 -33.26
CA VAL A 507 -12.20 14.39 -32.64
C VAL A 507 -12.38 14.40 -31.12
N LYS A 508 -11.33 14.08 -30.38
CA LYS A 508 -11.33 14.08 -28.92
C LYS A 508 -10.89 15.44 -28.38
N THR A 509 -11.47 15.86 -27.27
CA THR A 509 -11.22 17.19 -26.69
C THR A 509 -10.71 17.13 -25.27
N ASP A 510 -9.99 18.14 -24.81
CA ASP A 510 -9.67 18.29 -23.39
C ASP A 510 -10.92 18.70 -22.57
N ASN A 511 -10.73 18.96 -21.27
CA ASN A 511 -11.82 19.41 -20.40
C ASN A 511 -12.33 20.82 -20.73
N ALA A 512 -11.56 21.63 -21.46
CA ALA A 512 -11.95 22.97 -21.91
C ALA A 512 -12.60 22.96 -23.31
N GLY A 513 -12.70 21.79 -23.95
CA GLY A 513 -13.26 21.64 -25.29
C GLY A 513 -12.26 21.91 -26.43
N LEU A 514 -10.97 22.06 -26.12
CA LEU A 514 -9.92 22.19 -27.14
C LEU A 514 -9.68 20.82 -27.79
N ALA A 515 -9.54 20.81 -29.11
CA ALA A 515 -9.29 19.60 -29.91
C ALA A 515 -7.84 19.09 -29.82
N TYR A 516 -7.07 19.54 -28.83
CA TYR A 516 -5.69 19.15 -28.61
C TYR A 516 -5.32 19.20 -27.12
N ALA A 517 -4.28 18.47 -26.79
CA ALA A 517 -3.58 18.48 -25.52
C ALA A 517 -2.17 19.06 -25.70
N THR A 518 -1.49 19.40 -24.61
CA THR A 518 -0.14 19.97 -24.65
C THR A 518 0.83 19.22 -23.75
N PHE A 519 2.05 19.01 -24.21
CA PHE A 519 3.19 18.55 -23.44
C PHE A 519 4.26 19.64 -23.40
N THR A 520 4.95 19.77 -22.27
CA THR A 520 6.19 20.54 -22.19
C THR A 520 7.34 19.57 -22.22
N VAL A 521 8.26 19.74 -23.18
CA VAL A 521 9.45 18.90 -23.32
C VAL A 521 10.68 19.79 -23.31
N THR A 522 11.80 19.27 -22.81
CA THR A 522 13.10 19.91 -22.96
C THR A 522 14.00 18.92 -23.70
N PRO A 523 14.32 19.17 -24.98
CA PRO A 523 15.22 18.30 -25.72
C PRO A 523 16.59 18.25 -25.04
N MET A 524 17.09 17.03 -24.82
CA MET A 524 18.40 16.76 -24.22
C MET A 524 19.42 16.41 -25.29
#